data_AF-A0A2M9Q8D9-F1
#
_entry.id   AF-A0A2M9Q8D9-F1
#
_cell.length_a   1.000
_cell.length_b   1.000
_cell.length_c   1.000
_cell.angle_alpha   90.00
_cell.angle_beta   90.00
_cell.angle_gamma   90.00
#
_symmetry.space_group_name_H-M   'P 1'
#
loop_
_entity.id
_entity.type
_entity.pdbx_description
1 polymer ?
#
loop_
_entity_poly.entity_id
_entity_poly.type
_entity_poly.pdbx_seq_one_letter_code
_entity_poly.pdbx_strand_id
1 'polypeptide(L)'
;YEINPGKNYVASQITTTAVEKMKTKINANVTKFYSETILTKFQDVSTGFTEAGTGAQKLHTGTVDAKSGSDKLTDGIQSLDEGAQKLISGSARLSAKQESLSNGVNALTSGSDSLYKGLQQLSEGEHSLQSGMDQVSQGITNWSIGNTKLVQGQEQAANTASNLEEQLAQYVKDHPEAKQDQKFQQIIALSEKLSAAETTLKSGQDQVEVAAKKIATGQASLQTGMETFGAKITQATEGAKQLHVGTTEFDSGFTEWMTGYTTLNTGITTLASGISQESSGLMKLQGGLSSLAAGSNELATRLNEAAEKTSNLQNNDSTTTMFAQPI
;
A
#
# COMPACT_ATOMS: atom_id res chain seq x y z
N TYR A 1 84.98 -4.34 -76.68
CA TYR A 1 86.29 -3.96 -77.22
C TYR A 1 87.31 -4.88 -76.57
N GLU A 2 87.72 -5.96 -77.24
CA GLU A 2 88.75 -6.88 -76.74
C GLU A 2 90.13 -6.38 -77.17
N ILE A 3 91.06 -6.30 -76.22
CA ILE A 3 92.45 -5.87 -76.48
C ILE A 3 93.31 -7.12 -76.67
N ASN A 4 94.02 -7.21 -77.80
CA ASN A 4 94.91 -8.30 -78.17
C ASN A 4 96.17 -8.34 -77.26
N PRO A 5 96.45 -9.45 -76.55
CA PRO A 5 97.45 -9.50 -75.46
C PRO A 5 98.93 -9.52 -75.91
N GLY A 6 99.22 -9.58 -77.21
CA GLY A 6 100.58 -9.81 -77.73
C GLY A 6 101.56 -8.62 -77.82
N LYS A 7 101.10 -7.36 -77.73
CA LYS A 7 102.00 -6.17 -77.84
C LYS A 7 101.86 -5.13 -76.72
N ASN A 8 101.06 -5.43 -75.70
CA ASN A 8 100.78 -4.48 -74.62
C ASN A 8 100.44 -5.21 -73.30
N TYR A 9 101.36 -6.09 -72.84
CA TYR A 9 101.24 -6.89 -71.62
C TYR A 9 100.91 -6.03 -70.38
N VAL A 10 101.50 -4.83 -70.32
CA VAL A 10 101.24 -3.84 -69.27
C VAL A 10 99.81 -3.28 -69.37
N ALA A 11 99.31 -2.98 -70.57
CA ALA A 11 97.93 -2.49 -70.75
C ALA A 11 96.86 -3.57 -70.49
N SER A 12 97.11 -4.84 -70.83
CA SER A 12 96.22 -5.98 -70.53
C SER A 12 96.17 -6.30 -69.03
N GLN A 13 97.33 -6.32 -68.34
CA GLN A 13 97.40 -6.48 -66.89
C GLN A 13 96.75 -5.30 -66.15
N ILE A 14 96.98 -4.06 -66.58
CA ILE A 14 96.32 -2.86 -66.02
C ILE A 14 94.81 -2.91 -66.27
N THR A 15 94.35 -3.30 -67.48
CA THR A 15 92.91 -3.37 -67.79
C THR A 15 92.22 -4.49 -67.01
N THR A 16 92.84 -5.66 -66.89
CA THR A 16 92.29 -6.79 -66.11
C THR A 16 92.26 -6.46 -64.62
N THR A 17 93.36 -5.93 -64.08
CA THR A 17 93.44 -5.47 -62.68
C THR A 17 92.46 -4.33 -62.40
N ALA A 18 92.26 -3.42 -63.35
CA ALA A 18 91.31 -2.32 -63.22
C ALA A 18 89.86 -2.81 -63.25
N VAL A 19 89.51 -3.76 -64.15
CA VAL A 19 88.18 -4.37 -64.23
C VAL A 19 87.88 -5.23 -63.00
N GLU A 20 88.85 -6.01 -62.51
CA GLU A 20 88.71 -6.74 -61.24
C GLU A 20 88.54 -5.79 -60.06
N LYS A 21 89.42 -4.79 -59.90
CA LYS A 21 89.25 -3.76 -58.87
C LYS A 21 87.91 -3.03 -58.98
N MET A 22 87.43 -2.77 -60.19
CA MET A 22 86.15 -2.11 -60.44
C MET A 22 84.98 -3.04 -60.08
N LYS A 23 85.01 -4.33 -60.46
CA LYS A 23 84.05 -5.35 -60.01
C LYS A 23 84.02 -5.49 -58.49
N THR A 24 85.19 -5.59 -57.85
CA THR A 24 85.30 -5.68 -56.39
C THR A 24 84.72 -4.44 -55.72
N LYS A 25 85.00 -3.24 -56.26
CA LYS A 25 84.50 -1.98 -55.71
C LYS A 25 82.99 -1.79 -55.95
N ILE A 26 82.47 -2.23 -57.10
CA ILE A 26 81.04 -2.25 -57.40
C ILE A 26 80.33 -3.24 -56.47
N ASN A 27 80.80 -4.47 -56.34
CA ASN A 27 80.21 -5.49 -55.45
C ASN A 27 80.25 -5.04 -53.99
N ALA A 28 81.37 -4.47 -53.53
CA ALA A 28 81.48 -3.91 -52.18
C ALA A 28 80.49 -2.74 -51.97
N ASN A 29 80.33 -1.85 -52.95
CA ASN A 29 79.37 -0.75 -52.86
C ASN A 29 77.91 -1.22 -52.91
N VAL A 30 77.57 -2.21 -53.75
CA VAL A 30 76.23 -2.81 -53.81
C VAL A 30 75.89 -3.49 -52.50
N THR A 31 76.82 -4.29 -51.98
CA THR A 31 76.65 -5.02 -50.71
C THR A 31 76.55 -4.05 -49.54
N LYS A 32 77.36 -2.99 -49.52
CA LYS A 32 77.28 -1.91 -48.55
C LYS A 32 75.93 -1.19 -48.60
N PHE A 33 75.50 -0.73 -49.77
CA PHE A 33 74.22 -0.03 -49.94
C PHE A 33 73.03 -0.91 -49.55
N TYR A 34 73.06 -2.20 -49.92
CA TYR A 34 72.05 -3.17 -49.53
C TYR A 34 72.03 -3.38 -48.01
N SER A 35 73.19 -3.53 -47.38
CA SER A 35 73.33 -3.68 -45.93
C SER A 35 72.84 -2.44 -45.19
N GLU A 36 73.23 -1.24 -45.62
CA GLU A 36 72.76 0.03 -45.07
C GLU A 36 71.23 0.18 -45.22
N THR A 37 70.68 -0.22 -46.36
CA THR A 37 69.23 -0.21 -46.59
C THR A 37 68.50 -1.20 -45.68
N ILE A 38 69.01 -2.42 -45.52
CA ILE A 38 68.44 -3.42 -44.61
C ILE A 38 68.53 -2.96 -43.16
N LEU A 39 69.68 -2.44 -42.74
CA LEU A 39 69.87 -1.91 -41.40
C LEU A 39 68.91 -0.76 -41.13
N THR A 40 68.70 0.14 -42.09
CA THR A 40 67.68 1.20 -41.98
C THR A 40 66.27 0.63 -41.86
N LYS A 41 65.93 -0.41 -42.63
CA LYS A 41 64.63 -1.09 -42.52
C LYS A 41 64.44 -1.78 -41.17
N PHE A 42 65.50 -2.33 -40.58
CA PHE A 42 65.46 -2.83 -39.20
C PHE A 42 65.23 -1.71 -38.18
N GLN A 43 65.73 -0.50 -38.44
CA GLN A 43 65.44 0.65 -37.61
C GLN A 43 63.97 1.08 -37.70
N ASP A 44 63.40 1.09 -38.90
CA ASP A 44 61.96 1.31 -39.11
C ASP A 44 61.13 0.26 -38.34
N VAL A 45 61.53 -1.02 -38.43
CA VAL A 45 60.87 -2.12 -37.72
C VAL A 45 61.00 -1.98 -36.21
N SER A 46 62.19 -1.64 -35.70
CA SER A 46 62.41 -1.38 -34.28
C SER A 46 61.53 -0.23 -33.78
N THR A 47 61.41 0.84 -34.56
CA THR A 47 60.54 1.98 -34.23
C THR A 47 59.08 1.56 -34.21
N GLY A 48 58.64 0.80 -35.21
CA GLY A 48 57.29 0.23 -35.25
C GLY A 48 56.99 -0.69 -34.06
N PHE A 49 57.96 -1.49 -33.59
CA PHE A 49 57.81 -2.29 -32.38
C PHE A 49 57.69 -1.43 -31.12
N THR A 50 58.48 -0.36 -30.99
CA THR A 50 58.36 0.60 -29.86
C THR A 50 57.00 1.30 -29.86
N GLU A 51 56.52 1.73 -31.03
CA GLU A 51 55.21 2.36 -31.18
C GLU A 51 54.07 1.38 -30.82
N ALA A 52 54.15 0.15 -31.32
CA ALA A 52 53.19 -0.90 -31.00
C ALA A 52 53.23 -1.27 -29.50
N GLY A 53 54.42 -1.34 -28.91
CA GLY A 53 54.62 -1.59 -27.47
C GLY A 53 53.99 -0.49 -26.63
N THR A 54 54.20 0.77 -27.01
CA THR A 54 53.54 1.94 -26.38
C THR A 54 52.02 1.87 -26.53
N GLY A 55 51.52 1.48 -27.70
CA GLY A 55 50.09 1.25 -27.94
C GLY A 55 49.51 0.16 -27.03
N ALA A 56 50.22 -0.96 -26.89
CA ALA A 56 49.84 -2.05 -26.01
C ALA A 56 49.87 -1.64 -24.51
N GLN A 57 50.84 -0.82 -24.09
CA GLN A 57 50.84 -0.23 -22.74
C GLN A 57 49.64 0.69 -22.50
N LYS A 58 49.29 1.55 -23.47
CA LYS A 58 48.09 2.39 -23.37
C LYS A 58 46.82 1.55 -23.26
N LEU A 59 46.71 0.47 -24.04
CA LEU A 59 45.61 -0.49 -23.94
C LEU A 59 45.58 -1.16 -22.56
N HIS A 60 46.73 -1.56 -22.03
CA HIS A 60 46.84 -2.13 -20.69
C HIS A 60 46.33 -1.17 -19.62
N THR A 61 46.84 0.06 -19.59
CA THR A 61 46.41 1.09 -18.63
C THR A 61 44.90 1.36 -18.74
N GLY A 62 44.39 1.57 -19.96
CA GLY A 62 42.95 1.79 -20.16
C GLY A 62 42.09 0.60 -19.74
N THR A 63 42.60 -0.64 -19.88
CA THR A 63 41.90 -1.84 -19.41
C THR A 63 41.92 -1.96 -17.88
N VAL A 64 43.03 -1.59 -17.23
CA VAL A 64 43.13 -1.52 -15.77
C VAL A 64 42.16 -0.47 -15.20
N ASP A 65 42.08 0.70 -15.84
CA ASP A 65 41.13 1.75 -15.46
C ASP A 65 39.68 1.29 -15.64
N ALA A 66 39.36 0.65 -16.77
CA ALA A 66 38.05 0.06 -17.01
C ALA A 66 37.71 -1.02 -15.96
N LYS A 67 38.69 -1.83 -15.55
CA LYS A 67 38.51 -2.82 -14.48
C LYS A 67 38.19 -2.15 -13.15
N SER A 68 38.93 -1.10 -12.78
CA SER A 68 38.67 -0.32 -11.56
C SER A 68 37.27 0.30 -11.58
N GLY A 69 36.81 0.81 -12.74
CA GLY A 69 35.43 1.27 -12.92
C GLY A 69 34.40 0.14 -12.73
N SER A 70 34.67 -1.04 -13.27
CA SER A 70 33.82 -2.23 -13.09
C SER A 70 33.77 -2.72 -11.64
N ASP A 71 34.88 -2.62 -10.90
CA ASP A 71 34.93 -2.96 -9.48
C ASP A 71 34.01 -2.02 -8.68
N LYS A 72 34.08 -0.70 -8.92
CA LYS A 72 33.15 0.28 -8.30
C LYS A 72 31.69 0.02 -8.64
N LEU A 73 31.40 -0.36 -9.88
CA LEU A 73 30.04 -0.70 -10.29
C LEU A 73 29.54 -1.95 -9.56
N THR A 74 30.43 -2.93 -9.33
CA THR A 74 30.11 -4.14 -8.53
C THR A 74 29.73 -3.78 -7.10
N ASP A 75 30.48 -2.89 -6.45
CA ASP A 75 30.15 -2.41 -5.10
C ASP A 75 28.77 -1.72 -5.06
N GLY A 76 28.47 -0.92 -6.08
CA GLY A 76 27.17 -0.26 -6.24
C GLY A 76 26.02 -1.23 -6.41
N ILE A 77 26.20 -2.27 -7.23
CA ILE A 77 25.20 -3.34 -7.41
C ILE A 77 25.00 -4.14 -6.13
N GLN A 78 26.08 -4.45 -5.39
CA GLN A 78 25.95 -5.14 -4.11
C GLN A 78 25.16 -4.32 -3.09
N SER A 79 25.40 -3.01 -3.03
CA SER A 79 24.62 -2.11 -2.19
C SER A 79 23.14 -2.08 -2.59
N LEU A 80 22.87 -2.10 -3.90
CA LEU A 80 21.51 -2.16 -4.44
C LEU A 80 20.82 -3.49 -4.12
N ASP A 81 21.55 -4.62 -4.19
CA ASP A 81 21.05 -5.95 -3.81
C ASP A 81 20.65 -5.99 -2.33
N GLU A 82 21.50 -5.51 -1.43
CA GLU A 82 21.18 -5.41 0.00
C GLU A 82 19.92 -4.58 0.26
N GLY A 83 19.76 -3.47 -0.48
CA GLY A 83 18.54 -2.65 -0.45
C GLY A 83 17.31 -3.42 -0.93
N ALA A 84 17.42 -4.15 -2.04
CA ALA A 84 16.34 -4.99 -2.57
C ALA A 84 15.96 -6.11 -1.59
N GLN A 85 16.91 -6.78 -0.95
CA GLN A 85 16.64 -7.82 0.06
C GLN A 85 15.92 -7.27 1.30
N LYS A 86 16.30 -6.05 1.75
CA LYS A 86 15.56 -5.36 2.82
C LYS A 86 14.12 -5.06 2.41
N LEU A 87 13.91 -4.64 1.16
CA LEU A 87 12.59 -4.34 0.62
C LEU A 87 11.74 -5.61 0.48
N ILE A 88 12.31 -6.73 0.01
CA ILE A 88 11.68 -8.05 -0.03
C ILE A 88 11.25 -8.47 1.38
N SER A 89 12.16 -8.38 2.35
CA SER A 89 11.89 -8.80 3.73
C SER A 89 10.82 -7.95 4.40
N GLY A 90 10.89 -6.62 4.22
CA GLY A 90 9.89 -5.68 4.73
C GLY A 90 8.52 -5.90 4.09
N SER A 91 8.51 -6.17 2.78
CA SER A 91 7.31 -6.57 2.08
C SER A 91 6.73 -7.88 2.63
N ALA A 92 7.49 -8.97 2.73
CA ALA A 92 6.98 -10.24 3.24
C ALA A 92 6.30 -10.11 4.62
N ARG A 93 6.87 -9.27 5.51
CA ARG A 93 6.26 -8.96 6.82
C ARG A 93 4.91 -8.24 6.70
N LEU A 94 4.77 -7.32 5.74
CA LEU A 94 3.52 -6.62 5.49
C LEU A 94 2.47 -7.55 4.88
N SER A 95 2.85 -8.39 3.91
CA SER A 95 1.97 -9.40 3.30
C SER A 95 1.40 -10.36 4.36
N ALA A 96 2.23 -10.82 5.30
CA ALA A 96 1.79 -11.70 6.39
C ALA A 96 0.74 -11.06 7.34
N LYS A 97 0.63 -9.73 7.38
CA LYS A 97 -0.38 -9.01 8.18
C LYS A 97 -1.62 -8.64 7.39
N GLN A 98 -1.54 -8.73 6.06
CA GLN A 98 -2.57 -8.29 5.14
C GLN A 98 -3.85 -9.12 5.25
N GLU A 99 -3.72 -10.43 5.41
CA GLU A 99 -4.85 -11.34 5.61
C GLU A 99 -5.61 -11.02 6.91
N SER A 100 -4.89 -10.80 8.01
CA SER A 100 -5.52 -10.42 9.29
C SER A 100 -6.25 -9.08 9.19
N LEU A 101 -5.67 -8.12 8.47
CA LEU A 101 -6.30 -6.82 8.24
C LEU A 101 -7.55 -6.96 7.36
N SER A 102 -7.49 -7.73 6.27
CA SER A 102 -8.64 -8.04 5.41
C SER A 102 -9.79 -8.67 6.19
N ASN A 103 -9.49 -9.67 7.03
CA ASN A 103 -10.48 -10.30 7.89
C ASN A 103 -11.10 -9.31 8.89
N GLY A 104 -10.28 -8.42 9.46
CA GLY A 104 -10.74 -7.35 10.34
C GLY A 104 -11.67 -6.35 9.65
N VAL A 105 -11.34 -5.96 8.41
CA VAL A 105 -12.17 -5.08 7.58
C VAL A 105 -13.51 -5.73 7.29
N ASN A 106 -13.51 -6.98 6.82
CA ASN A 106 -14.73 -7.73 6.53
C ASN A 106 -15.63 -7.90 7.77
N ALA A 107 -15.03 -8.19 8.93
CA ALA A 107 -15.75 -8.29 10.19
C ALA A 107 -16.37 -6.95 10.60
N LEU A 108 -15.64 -5.85 10.43
CA LEU A 108 -16.12 -4.50 10.73
C LEU A 108 -17.30 -4.11 9.82
N THR A 109 -17.19 -4.36 8.51
CA THR A 109 -18.26 -4.08 7.53
C THR A 109 -19.52 -4.93 7.81
N SER A 110 -19.34 -6.20 8.16
CA SER A 110 -20.46 -7.09 8.51
C SER A 110 -21.13 -6.68 9.83
N GLY A 111 -20.32 -6.28 10.82
CA GLY A 111 -20.79 -5.81 12.12
C GLY A 111 -21.55 -4.48 12.02
N SER A 112 -21.07 -3.56 11.19
CA SER A 112 -21.74 -2.26 10.97
C SER A 112 -23.08 -2.43 10.24
N ASP A 113 -23.16 -3.31 9.24
CA ASP A 113 -24.41 -3.68 8.57
C ASP A 113 -25.43 -4.30 9.54
N SER A 114 -24.96 -5.23 10.38
CA SER A 114 -25.80 -5.89 11.39
C SER A 114 -26.35 -4.90 12.42
N LEU A 115 -25.49 -3.97 12.90
CA LEU A 115 -25.91 -2.90 13.81
C LEU A 115 -26.95 -1.99 13.16
N TYR A 116 -26.71 -1.57 11.92
CA TYR A 116 -27.63 -0.72 11.17
C TYR A 116 -29.01 -1.38 11.03
N LYS A 117 -29.05 -2.66 10.60
CA LYS A 117 -30.30 -3.43 10.49
C LYS A 117 -31.01 -3.63 11.83
N GLY A 118 -30.27 -3.93 12.90
CA GLY A 118 -30.83 -4.06 14.24
C GLY A 118 -31.47 -2.78 14.75
N LEU A 119 -30.87 -1.62 14.44
CA LEU A 119 -31.43 -0.31 14.79
C LEU A 119 -32.66 0.04 13.95
N GLN A 120 -32.74 -0.38 12.68
CA GLN A 120 -33.96 -0.27 11.88
C GLN A 120 -35.11 -1.08 12.52
N GLN A 121 -34.86 -2.33 12.90
CA GLN A 121 -35.85 -3.16 13.60
C GLN A 121 -36.30 -2.55 14.92
N LEU A 122 -35.36 -1.98 15.69
CA LEU A 122 -35.68 -1.28 16.92
C LEU A 122 -36.55 -0.04 16.66
N SER A 123 -36.30 0.70 15.58
CA SER A 123 -37.13 1.83 15.16
C SER A 123 -38.54 1.41 14.76
N GLU A 124 -38.70 0.27 14.07
CA GLU A 124 -40.03 -0.28 13.73
C GLU A 124 -40.80 -0.71 14.99
N GLY A 125 -40.11 -1.32 15.95
CA GLY A 125 -40.67 -1.69 17.25
C GLY A 125 -41.09 -0.46 18.08
N GLU A 126 -40.29 0.61 18.04
CA GLU A 126 -40.60 1.90 18.67
C GLU A 126 -41.90 2.50 18.12
N HIS A 127 -42.06 2.56 16.79
CA HIS A 127 -43.29 3.04 16.16
C HIS A 127 -44.51 2.19 16.52
N SER A 128 -44.33 0.87 16.61
CA SER A 128 -45.40 -0.04 17.03
C SER A 128 -45.83 0.23 18.48
N LEU A 129 -44.85 0.46 19.36
CA LEU A 129 -45.11 0.81 20.76
C LEU A 129 -45.80 2.18 20.88
N GLN A 130 -45.36 3.18 20.12
CA GLN A 130 -45.99 4.51 20.06
C GLN A 130 -47.47 4.40 19.63
N SER A 131 -47.75 3.62 18.58
CA SER A 131 -49.12 3.38 18.13
C SER A 131 -49.99 2.73 19.21
N GLY A 132 -49.47 1.73 19.93
CA GLY A 132 -50.17 1.11 21.06
C GLY A 132 -50.43 2.09 22.21
N MET A 133 -49.50 3.01 22.47
CA MET A 133 -49.68 4.05 23.48
C MET A 133 -50.75 5.07 23.10
N ASP A 134 -50.84 5.44 21.81
CA ASP A 134 -51.90 6.31 21.31
C ASP A 134 -53.27 5.64 21.49
N GLN A 135 -53.37 4.33 21.26
CA GLN A 135 -54.60 3.56 21.51
C GLN A 135 -54.98 3.55 23.00
N VAL A 136 -54.00 3.37 23.90
CA VAL A 136 -54.24 3.44 25.35
C VAL A 136 -54.70 4.84 25.77
N SER A 137 -54.08 5.90 25.23
CA SER A 137 -54.46 7.29 25.49
C SER A 137 -55.90 7.59 25.06
N GLN A 138 -56.29 7.12 23.87
CA GLN A 138 -57.67 7.21 23.40
C GLN A 138 -58.63 6.43 24.32
N GLY A 139 -58.24 5.24 24.77
CA GLY A 139 -59.00 4.44 25.73
C GLY A 139 -59.24 5.15 27.05
N ILE A 140 -58.20 5.78 27.63
CA ILE A 140 -58.30 6.58 28.86
C ILE A 140 -59.23 7.78 28.66
N THR A 141 -59.15 8.44 27.50
CA THR A 141 -60.03 9.58 27.16
C THR A 141 -61.48 9.15 27.10
N ASN A 142 -61.78 8.06 26.39
CA ASN A 142 -63.14 7.51 26.29
C ASN A 142 -63.67 7.07 27.65
N TRP A 143 -62.83 6.43 28.44
CA TRP A 143 -63.16 6.03 29.80
C TRP A 143 -63.48 7.25 30.69
N SER A 144 -62.69 8.32 30.61
CA SER A 144 -62.91 9.57 31.37
C SER A 144 -64.25 10.25 31.00
N ILE A 145 -64.60 10.24 29.71
CA ILE A 145 -65.90 10.72 29.23
C ILE A 145 -67.04 9.87 29.83
N GLY A 146 -66.90 8.54 29.82
CA GLY A 146 -67.86 7.63 30.43
C GLY A 146 -68.00 7.84 31.94
N ASN A 147 -66.87 8.05 32.62
CA ASN A 147 -66.81 8.30 34.05
C ASN A 147 -67.52 9.60 34.43
N THR A 148 -67.35 10.66 33.63
CA THR A 148 -68.07 11.93 33.81
C THR A 148 -69.58 11.75 33.73
N LYS A 149 -70.07 10.96 32.76
CA LYS A 149 -71.51 10.65 32.64
C LYS A 149 -72.02 9.85 33.84
N LEU A 150 -71.24 8.90 34.34
CA LEU A 150 -71.57 8.12 35.52
C LEU A 150 -71.71 9.02 36.76
N VAL A 151 -70.74 9.91 36.99
CA VAL A 151 -70.78 10.90 38.09
C VAL A 151 -72.05 11.76 37.98
N GLN A 152 -72.38 12.27 36.80
CA GLN A 152 -73.60 13.07 36.59
C GLN A 152 -74.88 12.29 36.93
N GLY A 153 -74.96 11.00 36.56
CA GLY A 153 -76.10 10.15 36.91
C GLY A 153 -76.19 9.87 38.42
N GLN A 154 -75.05 9.66 39.09
CA GLN A 154 -74.97 9.49 40.54
C GLN A 154 -75.39 10.78 41.28
N GLU A 155 -74.95 11.94 40.82
CA GLU A 155 -75.38 13.23 41.40
C GLU A 155 -76.90 13.42 41.28
N GLN A 156 -77.49 13.04 40.14
CA GLN A 156 -78.95 13.07 39.97
C GLN A 156 -79.67 12.09 40.91
N ALA A 157 -79.12 10.88 41.08
CA ALA A 157 -79.67 9.87 41.99
C ALA A 157 -79.58 10.32 43.46
N ALA A 158 -78.43 10.84 43.89
CA ALA A 158 -78.20 11.41 45.22
C ALA A 158 -79.13 12.60 45.52
N ASN A 159 -79.33 13.50 44.54
CA ASN A 159 -80.29 14.61 44.67
C ASN A 159 -81.73 14.09 44.81
N THR A 160 -82.10 13.06 44.05
CA THR A 160 -83.42 12.42 44.15
C THR A 160 -83.64 11.75 45.51
N ALA A 161 -82.64 11.02 45.99
CA ALA A 161 -82.66 10.37 47.30
C ALA A 161 -82.80 11.40 48.44
N SER A 162 -82.01 12.48 48.38
CA SER A 162 -82.08 13.58 49.37
C SER A 162 -83.46 14.24 49.37
N ASN A 163 -84.03 14.49 48.19
CA ASN A 163 -85.35 15.08 48.07
C ASN A 163 -86.45 14.15 48.61
N LEU A 164 -86.34 12.84 48.38
CA LEU A 164 -87.25 11.84 48.95
C LEU A 164 -87.17 11.83 50.48
N GLU A 165 -85.97 11.86 51.05
CA GLU A 165 -85.78 11.94 52.51
C GLU A 165 -86.42 13.20 53.09
N GLU A 166 -86.24 14.35 52.43
CA GLU A 166 -86.85 15.62 52.85
C GLU A 166 -88.37 15.57 52.80
N GLN A 167 -88.95 15.04 51.72
CA GLN A 167 -90.41 14.86 51.60
C GLN A 167 -90.97 13.89 52.64
N LEU A 168 -90.29 12.78 52.91
CA LEU A 168 -90.70 11.82 53.94
C LEU A 168 -90.62 12.45 55.34
N ALA A 169 -89.57 13.21 55.64
CA ALA A 169 -89.43 13.93 56.90
C ALA A 169 -90.53 14.98 57.10
N GLN A 170 -90.88 15.72 56.04
CA GLN A 170 -91.97 16.69 56.06
C GLN A 170 -93.33 16.00 56.24
N TYR A 171 -93.59 14.89 55.55
CA TYR A 171 -94.81 14.11 55.71
C TYR A 171 -94.98 13.59 57.15
N VAL A 172 -93.91 13.08 57.76
CA VAL A 172 -93.90 12.65 59.17
C VAL A 172 -94.21 13.79 60.14
N LYS A 173 -93.77 15.01 59.81
CA LYS A 173 -94.04 16.21 60.61
C LYS A 173 -95.51 16.62 60.53
N ASP A 174 -96.10 16.53 59.35
CA ASP A 174 -97.50 16.90 59.10
C ASP A 174 -98.49 15.80 59.53
N HIS A 175 -98.06 14.53 59.54
CA HIS A 175 -98.84 13.35 59.91
C HIS A 175 -98.12 12.47 60.95
N PRO A 176 -98.12 12.84 62.24
CA PRO A 176 -97.39 12.12 63.28
C PRO A 176 -97.82 10.65 63.44
N GLU A 177 -99.07 10.33 63.12
CA GLU A 177 -99.63 8.97 63.16
C GLU A 177 -98.93 8.00 62.19
N ALA A 178 -98.36 8.51 61.10
CA ALA A 178 -97.63 7.69 60.11
C ALA A 178 -96.40 6.99 60.71
N LYS A 179 -95.86 7.51 61.84
CA LYS A 179 -94.77 6.86 62.57
C LYS A 179 -95.14 5.49 63.15
N GLN A 180 -96.43 5.21 63.34
CA GLN A 180 -96.91 3.94 63.89
C GLN A 180 -97.12 2.88 62.78
N ASP A 181 -97.14 3.27 61.50
CA ASP A 181 -97.28 2.34 60.39
C ASP A 181 -95.93 1.65 60.09
N GLN A 182 -95.90 0.34 60.28
CA GLN A 182 -94.70 -0.48 60.07
C GLN A 182 -94.21 -0.46 58.61
N LYS A 183 -95.11 -0.37 57.62
CA LYS A 183 -94.73 -0.26 56.20
C LYS A 183 -94.10 1.10 55.92
N PHE A 184 -94.59 2.16 56.56
CA PHE A 184 -94.04 3.50 56.40
C PHE A 184 -92.64 3.61 57.03
N GLN A 185 -92.41 2.99 58.19
CA GLN A 185 -91.06 2.87 58.77
C GLN A 185 -90.08 2.11 57.85
N GLN A 186 -90.55 1.10 57.12
CA GLN A 186 -89.72 0.39 56.13
C GLN A 186 -89.33 1.31 54.97
N ILE A 187 -90.23 2.19 54.51
CA ILE A 187 -89.92 3.16 53.44
C ILE A 187 -88.83 4.15 53.88
N ILE A 188 -88.92 4.69 55.11
CA ILE A 188 -87.87 5.55 55.68
C ILE A 188 -86.53 4.80 55.77
N ALA A 189 -86.54 3.59 56.31
CA ALA A 189 -85.30 2.81 56.42
C ALA A 189 -84.69 2.48 55.04
N LEU A 190 -85.51 2.32 54.00
CA LEU A 190 -85.04 2.13 52.62
C LEU A 190 -84.46 3.43 52.04
N SER A 191 -85.05 4.60 52.31
CA SER A 191 -84.49 5.88 51.85
C SER A 191 -83.14 6.18 52.50
N GLU A 192 -83.03 5.98 53.81
CA GLU A 192 -81.76 6.15 54.54
C GLU A 192 -80.66 5.22 53.99
N LYS A 193 -81.01 3.96 53.70
CA LYS A 193 -80.08 3.01 53.06
C LYS A 193 -79.68 3.43 51.65
N LEU A 194 -80.60 4.01 50.89
CA LEU A 194 -80.32 4.54 49.55
C LEU A 194 -79.33 5.71 49.63
N SER A 195 -79.55 6.66 50.54
CA SER A 195 -78.66 7.80 50.76
C SER A 195 -77.26 7.38 51.23
N ALA A 196 -77.17 6.38 52.11
CA ALA A 196 -75.90 5.78 52.52
C ALA A 196 -75.18 5.06 51.35
N ALA A 197 -75.93 4.37 50.48
CA ALA A 197 -75.38 3.71 49.30
C ALA A 197 -74.83 4.74 48.29
N GLU A 198 -75.56 5.84 48.04
CA GLU A 198 -75.11 6.94 47.18
C GLU A 198 -73.81 7.58 47.70
N THR A 199 -73.73 7.81 49.02
CA THR A 199 -72.51 8.35 49.65
C THR A 199 -71.30 7.42 49.45
N THR A 200 -71.51 6.11 49.62
CA THR A 200 -70.47 5.10 49.41
C THR A 200 -70.03 5.04 47.94
N LEU A 201 -71.01 5.10 47.03
CA LEU A 201 -70.78 5.09 45.59
C LEU A 201 -69.98 6.32 45.13
N LYS A 202 -70.33 7.51 45.63
CA LYS A 202 -69.58 8.76 45.40
C LYS A 202 -68.12 8.63 45.85
N SER A 203 -67.89 8.09 47.05
CA SER A 203 -66.54 7.91 47.57
C SER A 203 -65.69 6.96 46.72
N GLY A 204 -66.28 5.83 46.27
CA GLY A 204 -65.61 4.91 45.34
C GLY A 204 -65.30 5.58 43.99
N GLN A 205 -66.21 6.41 43.50
CA GLN A 205 -66.05 7.15 42.25
C GLN A 205 -64.92 8.20 42.32
N ASP A 206 -64.79 8.91 43.45
CA ASP A 206 -63.70 9.86 43.66
C ASP A 206 -62.33 9.14 43.65
N GLN A 207 -62.25 7.93 44.20
CA GLN A 207 -61.02 7.11 44.14
C GLN A 207 -60.68 6.68 42.71
N VAL A 208 -61.70 6.32 41.93
CA VAL A 208 -61.56 5.94 40.52
C VAL A 208 -61.06 7.13 39.68
N GLU A 209 -61.57 8.34 39.93
CA GLU A 209 -61.10 9.56 39.25
C GLU A 209 -59.62 9.84 39.59
N VAL A 210 -59.22 9.70 40.85
CA VAL A 210 -57.82 9.86 41.26
C VAL A 210 -56.92 8.84 40.58
N ALA A 211 -57.33 7.57 40.52
CA ALA A 211 -56.57 6.51 39.87
C ALA A 211 -56.38 6.79 38.37
N ALA A 212 -57.42 7.26 37.69
CA ALA A 212 -57.34 7.58 36.27
C ALA A 212 -56.50 8.81 35.95
N LYS A 213 -56.55 9.85 36.79
CA LYS A 213 -55.63 10.98 36.68
C LYS A 213 -54.18 10.51 36.77
N LYS A 214 -53.86 9.60 37.71
CA LYS A 214 -52.52 9.01 37.81
C LYS A 214 -52.12 8.22 36.57
N ILE A 215 -53.04 7.41 36.03
CA ILE A 215 -52.79 6.64 34.79
C ILE A 215 -52.53 7.60 33.61
N ALA A 216 -53.34 8.66 33.46
CA ALA A 216 -53.16 9.66 32.41
C ALA A 216 -51.81 10.39 32.54
N THR A 217 -51.43 10.81 33.74
CA THR A 217 -50.11 11.43 33.97
C THR A 217 -48.95 10.46 33.69
N GLY A 218 -49.09 9.19 34.09
CA GLY A 218 -48.11 8.14 33.80
C GLY A 218 -47.95 7.88 32.30
N GLN A 219 -49.08 7.80 31.58
CA GLN A 219 -49.09 7.64 30.12
C GLN A 219 -48.44 8.83 29.41
N ALA A 220 -48.75 10.06 29.80
CA ALA A 220 -48.13 11.25 29.23
C ALA A 220 -46.61 11.26 29.45
N SER A 221 -46.16 10.89 30.66
CA SER A 221 -44.73 10.79 30.98
C SER A 221 -44.03 9.72 30.13
N LEU A 222 -44.67 8.56 29.96
CA LEU A 222 -44.17 7.50 29.10
C LEU A 222 -44.08 7.96 27.64
N GLN A 223 -45.08 8.71 27.15
CA GLN A 223 -45.11 9.23 25.79
C GLN A 223 -43.93 10.18 25.52
N THR A 224 -43.66 11.12 26.43
CA THR A 224 -42.48 11.98 26.32
C THR A 224 -41.16 11.19 26.35
N GLY A 225 -41.09 10.15 27.18
CA GLY A 225 -39.94 9.25 27.23
C GLY A 225 -39.73 8.50 25.90
N MET A 226 -40.82 8.02 25.30
CA MET A 226 -40.81 7.33 24.01
C MET A 226 -40.43 8.25 22.86
N GLU A 227 -40.93 9.48 22.81
CA GLU A 227 -40.50 10.48 21.82
C GLU A 227 -38.99 10.73 21.89
N THR A 228 -38.44 10.82 23.12
CA THR A 228 -37.00 10.96 23.33
C THR A 228 -36.25 9.71 22.87
N PHE A 229 -36.76 8.52 23.20
CA PHE A 229 -36.17 7.25 22.81
C PHE A 229 -36.16 7.06 21.29
N GLY A 230 -37.27 7.33 20.61
CA GLY A 230 -37.39 7.31 19.16
C GLY A 230 -36.41 8.27 18.48
N ALA A 231 -36.31 9.52 18.96
CA ALA A 231 -35.33 10.47 18.46
C ALA A 231 -33.88 9.96 18.62
N LYS A 232 -33.56 9.28 19.73
CA LYS A 232 -32.25 8.68 19.96
C LYS A 232 -31.98 7.46 19.10
N ILE A 233 -32.99 6.64 18.83
CA ILE A 233 -32.88 5.54 17.85
C ILE A 233 -32.62 6.11 16.47
N THR A 234 -33.35 7.14 16.02
CA THR A 234 -33.11 7.75 14.71
C THR A 234 -31.67 8.27 14.58
N GLN A 235 -31.16 8.94 15.62
CA GLN A 235 -29.75 9.40 15.67
C GLN A 235 -28.77 8.22 15.60
N ALA A 236 -29.01 7.16 16.36
CA ALA A 236 -28.17 5.96 16.35
C ALA A 236 -28.21 5.24 15.00
N THR A 237 -29.38 5.12 14.38
CA THR A 237 -29.58 4.50 13.05
C THR A 237 -28.80 5.26 11.99
N GLU A 238 -28.86 6.59 11.99
CA GLU A 238 -28.09 7.40 11.04
C GLU A 238 -26.57 7.27 11.29
N GLY A 239 -26.13 7.26 12.55
CA GLY A 239 -24.73 7.00 12.88
C GLY A 239 -24.25 5.62 12.43
N ALA A 240 -25.07 4.58 12.63
CA ALA A 240 -24.77 3.21 12.19
C ALA A 240 -24.75 3.10 10.65
N LYS A 241 -25.63 3.82 9.96
CA LYS A 241 -25.62 3.92 8.49
C LYS A 241 -24.33 4.56 7.99
N GLN A 242 -23.92 5.68 8.58
CA GLN A 242 -22.67 6.37 8.23
C GLN A 242 -21.46 5.48 8.51
N LEU A 243 -21.44 4.78 9.65
CA LEU A 243 -20.41 3.78 9.94
C LEU A 243 -20.38 2.70 8.87
N HIS A 244 -21.53 2.14 8.49
CA HIS A 244 -21.60 1.09 7.47
C HIS A 244 -21.09 1.57 6.10
N VAL A 245 -21.49 2.76 5.66
CA VAL A 245 -20.98 3.39 4.43
C VAL A 245 -19.47 3.55 4.52
N GLY A 246 -18.94 4.16 5.59
CA GLY A 246 -17.51 4.36 5.77
C GLY A 246 -16.72 3.05 5.81
N THR A 247 -17.26 1.98 6.40
CA THR A 247 -16.61 0.66 6.42
C THR A 247 -16.58 0.01 5.03
N THR A 248 -17.60 0.26 4.21
CA THR A 248 -17.66 -0.22 2.82
C THR A 248 -16.68 0.53 1.92
N GLU A 249 -16.57 1.86 2.10
CA GLU A 249 -15.57 2.68 1.42
C GLU A 249 -14.15 2.27 1.80
N PHE A 250 -13.91 2.05 3.10
CA PHE A 250 -12.62 1.58 3.60
C PHE A 250 -12.27 0.19 3.04
N ASP A 251 -13.21 -0.75 2.97
CA ASP A 251 -13.00 -2.07 2.36
C ASP A 251 -12.63 -2.00 0.87
N SER A 252 -13.33 -1.14 0.14
CA SER A 252 -13.03 -0.89 -1.28
C SER A 252 -11.62 -0.30 -1.45
N GLY A 253 -11.28 0.74 -0.68
CA GLY A 253 -9.95 1.35 -0.69
C GLY A 253 -8.85 0.39 -0.23
N PHE A 254 -9.14 -0.50 0.72
CA PHE A 254 -8.22 -1.53 1.16
C PHE A 254 -7.97 -2.57 0.06
N THR A 255 -9.00 -2.94 -0.70
CA THR A 255 -8.87 -3.82 -1.88
C THR A 255 -7.99 -3.21 -2.98
N GLU A 256 -8.16 -1.91 -3.26
CA GLU A 256 -7.28 -1.19 -4.18
C GLU A 256 -5.83 -1.16 -3.68
N TRP A 257 -5.64 -0.88 -2.38
CA TRP A 257 -4.33 -0.90 -1.77
C TRP A 257 -3.67 -2.28 -1.84
N MET A 258 -4.41 -3.37 -1.61
CA MET A 258 -3.91 -4.75 -1.77
C MET A 258 -3.44 -5.03 -3.21
N THR A 259 -4.17 -4.50 -4.20
CA THR A 259 -3.80 -4.62 -5.62
C THR A 259 -2.51 -3.85 -5.93
N GLY A 260 -2.42 -2.59 -5.45
CA GLY A 260 -1.20 -1.78 -5.59
C GLY A 260 0.01 -2.41 -4.89
N TYR A 261 -0.20 -2.99 -3.71
CA TYR A 261 0.84 -3.71 -2.98
C TYR A 261 1.32 -4.98 -3.70
N THR A 262 0.42 -5.72 -4.34
CA THR A 262 0.78 -6.87 -5.18
C THR A 262 1.64 -6.44 -6.37
N THR A 263 1.32 -5.30 -6.98
CA THR A 263 2.12 -4.68 -8.04
C THR A 263 3.51 -4.29 -7.54
N LEU A 264 3.59 -3.66 -6.37
CA LEU A 264 4.86 -3.33 -5.71
C LEU A 264 5.72 -4.57 -5.50
N ASN A 265 5.16 -5.67 -4.97
CA ASN A 265 5.89 -6.92 -4.74
C ASN A 265 6.43 -7.54 -6.03
N THR A 266 5.65 -7.46 -7.10
CA THR A 266 6.09 -7.91 -8.42
C THR A 266 7.26 -7.06 -8.92
N GLY A 267 7.19 -5.74 -8.74
CA GLY A 267 8.28 -4.81 -9.06
C GLY A 267 9.55 -5.07 -8.25
N ILE A 268 9.43 -5.34 -6.96
CA ILE A 268 10.55 -5.70 -6.06
C ILE A 268 11.23 -6.98 -6.54
N THR A 269 10.44 -8.01 -6.86
CA THR A 269 10.97 -9.31 -7.34
C THR A 269 11.67 -9.14 -8.68
N THR A 270 11.12 -8.30 -9.57
CA THR A 270 11.70 -7.98 -10.87
C THR A 270 13.03 -7.24 -10.71
N LEU A 271 13.09 -6.24 -9.81
CA LEU A 271 14.30 -5.51 -9.47
C LEU A 271 15.39 -6.45 -8.96
N ALA A 272 15.07 -7.33 -8.01
CA ALA A 272 16.03 -8.31 -7.46
C ALA A 272 16.58 -9.27 -8.52
N SER A 273 15.72 -9.73 -9.44
CA SER A 273 16.15 -10.54 -10.58
C SER A 273 17.08 -9.76 -11.52
N GLY A 274 16.75 -8.49 -11.80
CA GLY A 274 17.58 -7.62 -12.64
C GLY A 274 18.96 -7.37 -12.04
N ILE A 275 19.03 -7.09 -10.74
CA ILE A 275 20.27 -6.93 -9.97
C ILE A 275 21.13 -8.21 -10.06
N SER A 276 20.51 -9.38 -9.87
CA SER A 276 21.21 -10.67 -9.97
C SER A 276 21.80 -10.92 -11.36
N GLN A 277 21.08 -10.53 -12.41
CA GLN A 277 21.53 -10.62 -13.80
C GLN A 277 22.68 -9.64 -14.08
N GLU A 278 22.57 -8.40 -13.62
CA GLU A 278 23.58 -7.37 -13.82
C GLU A 278 24.88 -7.71 -13.07
N SER A 279 24.78 -8.17 -11.82
CA SER A 279 25.90 -8.70 -11.03
C SER A 279 26.62 -9.84 -11.78
N SER A 280 25.87 -10.79 -12.32
CA SER A 280 26.42 -11.89 -13.12
C SER A 280 27.12 -11.40 -14.40
N GLY A 281 26.59 -10.35 -15.03
CA GLY A 281 27.21 -9.70 -16.19
C GLY A 281 28.53 -9.01 -15.84
N LEU A 282 28.58 -8.31 -14.71
CA LEU A 282 29.80 -7.64 -14.24
C LEU A 282 30.91 -8.62 -13.89
N MET A 283 30.60 -9.74 -13.24
CA MET A 283 31.61 -10.77 -12.98
C MET A 283 32.27 -11.26 -14.27
N LYS A 284 31.49 -11.43 -15.35
CA LYS A 284 32.01 -11.80 -16.67
C LYS A 284 32.87 -10.69 -17.27
N LEU A 285 32.41 -9.43 -17.19
CA LEU A 285 33.15 -8.26 -17.67
C LEU A 285 34.50 -8.13 -16.95
N GLN A 286 34.51 -8.22 -15.62
CA GLN A 286 35.73 -8.18 -14.81
C GLN A 286 36.71 -9.29 -15.17
N GLY A 287 36.22 -10.52 -15.40
CA GLY A 287 37.04 -11.63 -15.88
C GLY A 287 37.66 -11.34 -17.26
N GLY A 288 36.87 -10.79 -18.18
CA GLY A 288 37.33 -10.36 -19.51
C GLY A 288 38.37 -9.24 -19.45
N LEU A 289 38.12 -8.19 -18.65
CA LEU A 289 39.06 -7.08 -18.44
C LEU A 289 40.36 -7.56 -17.80
N SER A 290 40.29 -8.47 -16.84
CA SER A 290 41.49 -9.07 -16.23
C SER A 290 42.33 -9.83 -17.25
N SER A 291 41.68 -10.59 -18.14
CA SER A 291 42.34 -11.32 -19.22
C SER A 291 42.96 -10.38 -20.25
N LEU A 292 42.25 -9.32 -20.65
CA LEU A 292 42.73 -8.31 -21.60
C LEU A 292 43.89 -7.49 -21.00
N ALA A 293 43.83 -7.14 -19.72
CA ALA A 293 44.91 -6.45 -19.03
C ALA A 293 46.17 -7.31 -19.01
N ALA A 294 46.06 -8.60 -18.67
CA ALA A 294 47.18 -9.53 -18.70
C ALA A 294 47.78 -9.67 -20.12
N GLY A 295 46.93 -9.88 -21.13
CA GLY A 295 47.36 -10.04 -22.52
C GLY A 295 48.00 -8.79 -23.13
N SER A 296 47.47 -7.60 -22.85
CA SER A 296 48.03 -6.32 -23.32
C SER A 296 49.36 -5.99 -22.64
N ASN A 297 49.53 -6.32 -21.36
CA ASN A 297 50.81 -6.19 -20.66
C ASN A 297 51.88 -7.12 -21.24
N GLU A 298 51.52 -8.38 -21.49
CA GLU A 298 52.42 -9.36 -22.13
C GLU A 298 52.82 -8.90 -23.54
N LEU A 299 51.85 -8.42 -24.34
CA LEU A 299 52.10 -7.90 -25.68
C LEU A 299 53.04 -6.69 -25.65
N ALA A 300 52.80 -5.74 -24.74
CA ALA A 300 53.66 -4.58 -24.55
C ALA A 300 55.10 -4.99 -24.21
N THR A 301 55.25 -5.94 -23.29
CA THR A 301 56.55 -6.46 -22.86
C THR A 301 57.31 -7.07 -24.05
N ARG A 302 56.66 -7.98 -24.80
CA ARG A 302 57.30 -8.64 -25.94
C ARG A 302 57.61 -7.71 -27.11
N LEU A 303 56.77 -6.70 -27.36
CA LEU A 303 57.03 -5.71 -28.41
C LEU A 303 58.23 -4.83 -28.05
N ASN A 304 58.36 -4.42 -26.79
CA ASN A 304 59.54 -3.69 -26.33
C ASN A 304 60.81 -4.55 -26.40
N GLU A 305 60.74 -5.82 -26.00
CA GLU A 305 61.87 -6.76 -26.17
C GLU A 305 62.25 -6.96 -27.65
N ALA A 306 61.25 -7.04 -28.54
CA ALA A 306 61.49 -7.16 -29.98
C ALA A 306 62.13 -5.88 -30.55
N ALA A 307 61.70 -4.70 -30.09
CA ALA A 307 62.32 -3.43 -30.44
C ALA A 307 63.79 -3.40 -30.01
N GLU A 308 64.10 -3.75 -28.76
CA GLU A 308 65.48 -3.80 -28.26
C GLU A 308 66.36 -4.76 -29.05
N LYS A 309 65.88 -6.00 -29.27
CA LYS A 309 66.62 -7.00 -30.06
C LYS A 309 66.87 -6.54 -31.49
N THR A 310 65.89 -5.91 -32.12
CA THR A 310 66.01 -5.42 -33.50
C THR A 310 66.94 -4.21 -33.59
N SER A 311 66.88 -3.29 -32.63
CA SER A 311 67.81 -2.15 -32.54
C SER A 311 69.26 -2.58 -32.32
N ASN A 312 69.48 -3.61 -31.48
CA ASN A 312 70.82 -4.15 -31.21
C ASN A 312 71.50 -4.79 -32.43
N LEU A 313 70.77 -5.17 -33.48
CA LEU A 313 71.35 -5.64 -34.74
C LEU A 313 72.14 -4.54 -35.48
N GLN A 314 71.86 -3.25 -35.23
CA GLN A 314 72.62 -2.13 -35.80
C GLN A 314 73.87 -1.75 -34.98
N ASN A 315 73.85 -1.90 -33.66
CA ASN A 315 74.87 -1.35 -32.76
C ASN A 315 76.22 -2.09 -32.80
N ASN A 316 76.37 -3.09 -33.68
CA ASN A 316 77.62 -3.79 -33.84
C ASN A 316 78.23 -3.44 -35.22
N ASP A 317 79.27 -2.61 -35.22
CA ASP A 317 80.09 -2.28 -36.40
C ASP A 317 80.61 -3.56 -37.10
N SER A 318 80.78 -4.64 -36.34
CA SER A 318 81.20 -5.94 -36.88
C SER A 318 80.13 -6.58 -37.76
N THR A 319 78.83 -6.34 -37.55
CA THR A 319 77.75 -6.85 -38.43
C THR A 319 77.68 -6.08 -39.73
N THR A 320 77.75 -4.74 -39.68
CA THR A 320 77.81 -3.88 -40.88
C THR A 320 79.03 -4.23 -41.74
N THR A 321 80.17 -4.52 -41.08
CA THR A 321 81.41 -4.92 -41.75
C THR A 321 81.36 -6.37 -42.26
N MET A 322 80.75 -7.31 -41.52
CA MET A 322 80.59 -8.71 -41.95
C MET A 322 79.66 -8.84 -43.16
N PHE A 323 78.56 -8.08 -43.20
CA PHE A 323 77.65 -8.12 -44.35
C PHE A 323 78.22 -7.37 -45.56
N ALA A 324 79.05 -6.33 -45.36
CA ALA A 324 79.66 -5.55 -46.45
C ALA A 324 80.95 -6.17 -47.03
N GLN A 325 81.51 -7.22 -46.41
CA GLN A 325 82.66 -7.94 -46.97
C GLN A 325 82.22 -8.83 -48.14
N PRO A 326 82.87 -8.72 -49.32
CA PRO A 326 82.58 -9.60 -50.44
C PRO A 326 82.97 -11.05 -50.08
N ILE A 327 82.07 -12.00 -50.32
CA ILE A 327 82.37 -13.44 -50.32
C ILE A 327 83.23 -13.78 -51.54
#